data_AF-A0A2I0NSB7-F1
#
_entry.id   AF-A0A2I0NSB7-F1
#
_cell.length_a   1.000
_cell.length_b   1.000
_cell.length_c   1.000
_cell.angle_alpha   90.00
_cell.angle_beta   90.00
_cell.angle_gamma   90.00
#
_symmetry.space_group_name_H-M   'P 1'
#
loop_
_entity.id
_entity.type
_entity.pdbx_description
1 polymer ?
#
loop_
_entity_poly.entity_id
_entity_poly.type
_entity_poly.pdbx_seq_one_letter_code
_entity_poly.pdbx_strand_id
1 'polypeptide(L)' 'MKASQIIGALLGAFVVTLGLLWLLQGTGILRMRPILCIANCEEVVGPSPTWAAAGAVALIIGAIVVAVSVRHSGTP' A
#
# COMPACT_ATOMS: atom_id res chain seq x y z
N MET A 1 2.40 -23.25 12.61
CA MET A 1 1.71 -22.47 11.55
C MET A 1 1.81 -23.24 10.25
N LYS A 2 0.70 -23.47 9.53
CA LYS A 2 0.74 -24.16 8.23
C LYS A 2 1.41 -23.25 7.19
N ALA A 3 2.14 -23.82 6.22
CA ALA A 3 2.84 -23.04 5.18
C ALA A 3 1.91 -22.04 4.46
N SER A 4 0.67 -22.44 4.20
CA SER A 4 -0.37 -21.59 3.61
C SER A 4 -0.69 -20.32 4.43
N GLN A 5 -0.57 -20.37 5.76
CA GLN A 5 -0.83 -19.22 6.65
C GLN A 5 0.33 -18.22 6.60
N ILE A 6 1.56 -18.72 6.53
CA ILE A 6 2.76 -17.89 6.40
C ILE A 6 2.73 -17.16 5.05
N ILE A 7 2.39 -17.88 3.98
CA ILE A 7 2.24 -17.29 2.63
C ILE A 7 1.15 -16.22 2.62
N GLY A 8 -0.01 -16.50 3.23
CA GLY A 8 -1.11 -15.54 3.36
C GLY A 8 -0.70 -14.27 4.13
N ALA A 9 0.01 -14.42 5.24
CA ALA A 9 0.51 -13.30 6.03
C ALA A 9 1.54 -12.45 5.27
N LEU A 10 2.47 -13.07 4.54
CA LEU A 10 3.48 -12.38 3.73
C LEU A 10 2.84 -11.61 2.57
N LEU A 11 1.93 -12.24 1.83
CA LEU A 11 1.18 -11.60 0.75
C LEU A 11 0.33 -10.45 1.28
N GLY A 12 -0.38 -10.65 2.39
CA GLY A 12 -1.15 -9.60 3.04
C GLY A 12 -0.28 -8.42 3.46
N ALA A 13 0.85 -8.67 4.11
CA ALA A 13 1.78 -7.62 4.54
C ALA A 13 2.36 -6.83 3.36
N PHE A 14 2.68 -7.52 2.26
CA PHE A 14 3.14 -6.89 1.03
C PHE A 14 2.06 -5.96 0.45
N VAL A 15 0.83 -6.44 0.34
CA VAL A 15 -0.31 -5.67 -0.18
C VAL A 15 -0.64 -4.47 0.72
N VAL A 16 -0.58 -4.62 2.05
CA VAL A 16 -0.74 -3.49 2.99
C VAL A 16 0.30 -2.42 2.75
N THR A 17 1.57 -2.82 2.61
CA THR A 17 2.68 -1.87 2.42
C THR A 17 2.55 -1.13 1.11
N LEU A 18 2.20 -1.83 0.02
CA LEU A 18 1.92 -1.21 -1.28
C LEU A 18 0.72 -0.26 -1.22
N GLY A 19 -0.38 -0.68 -0.60
CA GLY A 19 -1.57 0.15 -0.44
C GLY A 19 -1.29 1.43 0.33
N LEU A 20 -0.49 1.34 1.40
CA LEU A 20 -0.05 2.50 2.18
C LEU A 20 0.79 3.46 1.34
N LEU A 21 1.76 2.93 0.58
CA LEU A 21 2.59 3.74 -0.31
C LEU A 21 1.77 4.45 -1.38
N TRP A 22 0.79 3.77 -2.00
CA TRP A 22 -0.10 4.40 -2.98
C TRP A 22 -1.02 5.45 -2.35
N LEU A 23 -1.51 5.23 -1.14
CA LEU A 23 -2.32 6.21 -0.42
C LEU A 23 -1.50 7.47 -0.11
N LEU A 24 -0.27 7.30 0.38
CA LEU A 24 0.64 8.40 0.67
C LEU A 24 1.07 9.17 -0.59
N GLN A 25 1.24 8.50 -1.72
CA GLN A 25 1.53 9.14 -3.01
C GLN A 25 0.30 9.81 -3.62
N GLY A 26 -0.89 9.19 -3.51
CA GLY A 26 -2.13 9.70 -4.08
C GLY A 26 -2.70 10.92 -3.35
N THR A 27 -2.60 10.95 -2.01
CA THR A 27 -2.85 12.15 -1.18
C THR A 27 -1.76 13.21 -1.34
N GLY A 28 -0.73 12.84 -2.08
CA GLY A 28 0.50 13.53 -2.23
C GLY A 28 1.37 13.51 -0.98
N ILE A 29 0.98 13.13 0.24
CA ILE A 29 1.83 13.28 1.47
C ILE A 29 3.34 13.02 1.22
N LEU A 30 3.68 11.98 0.45
CA LEU A 30 5.00 11.80 -0.16
C LEU A 30 5.09 12.43 -1.56
N ARG A 31 5.71 13.62 -1.65
CA ARG A 31 6.10 14.26 -2.92
C ARG A 31 7.50 13.76 -3.29
N MET A 32 7.63 12.97 -4.36
CA MET A 32 8.92 12.79 -5.03
C MET A 32 9.24 14.10 -5.77
N ARG A 33 9.94 15.04 -5.13
CA ARG A 33 10.37 16.27 -5.83
C ARG A 33 11.35 15.88 -6.94
N PRO A 34 11.14 16.32 -8.19
CA PRO A 34 12.14 16.16 -9.23
C PRO A 34 13.42 16.88 -8.80
N ILE A 35 14.54 16.17 -8.80
CA ILE A 35 15.86 16.71 -8.42
C ILE A 35 16.45 17.58 -9.54
N LEU A 36 15.83 17.60 -10.73
CA LEU A 36 16.26 18.38 -11.90
C LEU A 36 15.18 19.40 -12.32
N CYS A 37 15.21 20.59 -11.73
CA CYS A 37 14.46 21.77 -12.21
C CYS A 37 15.23 22.48 -13.35
N ILE A 38 15.32 21.88 -14.54
CA ILE A 38 15.97 22.51 -15.71
C ILE A 38 14.96 22.92 -16.80
N ALA A 39 13.75 22.37 -16.80
CA ALA A 39 12.69 22.81 -17.71
C ALA A 39 11.32 22.65 -17.03
N ASN A 40 10.62 23.79 -16.84
CA ASN A 40 9.25 23.88 -16.34
C ASN A 40 9.03 23.29 -14.92
N CYS A 41 9.08 24.15 -13.90
CA CYS A 41 8.77 23.80 -12.50
C CYS A 41 7.25 23.61 -12.29
N GLU A 42 6.62 22.74 -13.07
CA GLU A 42 5.26 22.28 -12.85
C GLU A 42 5.30 20.85 -12.36
N GLU A 43 4.58 20.54 -11.29
CA GLU A 43 4.53 19.19 -10.72
C GLU A 43 3.95 18.23 -11.77
N VAL A 44 4.81 17.52 -12.50
CA VAL A 44 4.42 16.50 -13.50
C VAL A 44 3.54 15.40 -12.89
N VAL A 45 3.50 15.29 -11.55
CA VAL A 45 2.64 14.38 -10.80
C VAL A 45 2.07 15.10 -9.57
N GLY A 46 0.94 15.79 -9.76
CA GLY A 46 0.14 16.30 -8.64
C GLY A 46 -0.57 15.17 -7.86
N PRO A 47 -1.23 15.49 -6.74
CA PRO A 47 -2.04 14.53 -5.99
C PRO A 47 -3.03 13.82 -6.93
N SER A 48 -3.03 12.49 -6.91
CA SER A 48 -3.86 11.67 -7.79
C SER A 48 -4.94 10.93 -6.97
N PRO A 49 -6.21 11.36 -7.08
CA PRO A 49 -7.30 10.75 -6.32
C PRO A 49 -7.49 9.27 -6.61
N THR A 50 -7.19 8.84 -7.84
CA THR A 50 -7.27 7.44 -8.27
C THR A 50 -6.27 6.54 -7.54
N TRP A 51 -5.02 6.99 -7.40
CA TRP A 51 -4.00 6.26 -6.64
C TRP A 51 -4.30 6.24 -5.14
N ALA A 52 -4.86 7.34 -4.60
CA ALA A 52 -5.29 7.38 -3.21
C ALA A 52 -6.40 6.35 -2.93
N ALA A 53 -7.41 6.28 -3.81
CA ALA A 53 -8.51 5.32 -3.69
C ALA A 53 -8.02 3.87 -3.85
N ALA A 54 -7.19 3.59 -4.85
CA ALA A 54 -6.60 2.27 -5.05
C ALA A 54 -5.73 1.84 -3.85
N GLY A 55 -4.94 2.77 -3.30
CA GLY A 55 -4.14 2.55 -2.09
C GLY A 55 -4.98 2.22 -0.87
N ALA A 56 -6.09 2.95 -0.64
CA ALA A 56 -7.01 2.67 0.46
C ALA A 56 -7.64 1.28 0.34
N VAL A 57 -8.13 0.91 -0.86
CA VAL A 57 -8.72 -0.41 -1.09
C VAL A 57 -7.69 -1.52 -0.88
N ALA A 58 -6.49 -1.38 -1.44
CA ALA A 58 -5.42 -2.36 -1.26
C ALA A 58 -5.02 -2.50 0.21
N LEU A 59 -4.91 -1.39 0.95
CA LEU A 59 -4.59 -1.41 2.38
C LEU A 59 -5.64 -2.16 3.20
N ILE A 60 -6.93 -1.93 2.92
CA ILE A 60 -8.03 -2.62 3.61
C ILE A 60 -7.99 -4.12 3.32
N ILE A 61 -7.89 -4.51 2.04
CA ILE A 61 -7.86 -5.93 1.64
C ILE A 61 -6.64 -6.63 2.26
N GLY A 62 -5.45 -6.03 2.14
CA GLY A 62 -4.24 -6.59 2.73
C GLY A 62 -4.36 -6.77 4.25
N ALA A 63 -4.93 -5.78 4.96
CA ALA A 63 -5.11 -5.84 6.40
C ALA A 63 -6.08 -6.97 6.81
N ILE A 64 -7.16 -7.17 6.05
CA ILE A 64 -8.09 -8.29 6.25
C ILE A 64 -7.36 -9.63 6.05
N VAL A 65 -6.58 -9.77 4.98
CA VAL A 65 -5.83 -10.99 4.67
C VAL A 65 -4.83 -11.32 5.79
N VAL A 66 -4.08 -10.34 6.29
CA VAL A 66 -3.18 -10.52 7.44
C VAL A 66 -3.97 -10.93 8.69
N ALA A 67 -5.04 -10.21 9.02
CA ALA A 67 -5.83 -10.47 10.21
C ALA A 67 -6.45 -11.88 10.21
N VAL A 68 -6.98 -12.33 9.07
CA VAL A 68 -7.53 -13.68 8.92
C VAL A 68 -6.43 -14.74 9.03
N SER A 69 -5.28 -14.53 8.39
CA SER A 69 -4.15 -15.48 8.42
C SER A 69 -3.55 -15.64 9.83
N VAL A 70 -3.50 -14.55 10.59
CA VAL A 70 -3.02 -14.58 11.98
C VAL A 70 -4.07 -15.22 12.89
N ARG A 71 -5.36 -14.89 12.74
CA ARG A 71 -6.45 -15.46 13.57
C ARG A 71 -6.61 -16.97 13.36
N HIS A 72 -6.46 -17.45 12.13
CA HIS A 72 -6.45 -18.89 11.83
C HIS A 72 -5.22 -19.62 12.40
N SER A 73 -4.15 -18.90 12.76
CA SER A 73 -2.98 -19.48 13.41
C SER A 73 -3.16 -19.67 14.92
N GLY A 74 -4.18 -19.05 15.52
CA GLY A 74 -4.47 -19.09 16.96
C GLY A 74 -5.63 -20.00 17.37
N THR A 75 -6.27 -20.70 16.43
CA THR A 75 -7.29 -21.71 16.72
C THR A 75 -6.64 -23.11 16.69
N PRO A 76 -6.66 -23.86 17.81
CA PRO A 76 -6.05 -25.19 17.91
C PRO A 76 -6.71 -26.23 17.00
#